data_AF-A0AAD0RZV2-F1
#
_entry.id   AF-A0AAD0RZV2-F1
#
_cell.length_a   1.000
_cell.length_b   1.000
_cell.length_c   1.000
_cell.angle_alpha   90.00
_cell.angle_beta   90.00
_cell.angle_gamma   90.00
#
_symmetry.space_group_name_H-M   'P 1'
#
loop_
_entity.id
_entity.type
_entity.pdbx_description
1 polymer ?
#
loop_
_entity_poly.entity_id
_entity_poly.type
_entity_poly.pdbx_seq_one_letter_code
_entity_poly.pdbx_strand_id
1 'polypeptide(L)'
;MKLKLLNELKNAVAEAPLNFNFGGVQFKFTAKIKVVDEKTLDDLTSKQGANDKEIVRDLLIGWAGFVDDGKQVPFATETLEEMLVYPGLTARLSVECINTQYRVQEKN
;
A
#
# COMPACT_ATOMS: atom_id res chain seq x y z
N MET A 1 30.58 9.44 -6.85
CA MET A 1 29.66 8.89 -7.89
C MET A 1 28.49 8.23 -7.15
N LYS A 2 27.24 8.64 -7.38
CA LYS A 2 26.08 7.98 -6.73
C LYS A 2 25.83 6.64 -7.44
N LEU A 3 25.77 5.54 -6.70
CA LEU A 3 25.55 4.20 -7.26
C LEU A 3 24.18 4.13 -7.96
N LYS A 4 24.15 3.73 -9.24
CA LYS A 4 22.92 3.66 -10.05
C LYS A 4 21.86 2.76 -9.42
N LEU A 5 22.29 1.62 -8.88
CA LEU A 5 21.44 0.66 -8.17
C LEU A 5 20.72 1.29 -6.96
N LEU A 6 21.40 2.16 -6.20
CA LEU A 6 20.78 2.86 -5.07
C LEU A 6 19.73 3.89 -5.52
N ASN A 7 19.82 4.42 -6.73
CA ASN A 7 18.80 5.29 -7.29
C ASN A 7 17.59 4.52 -7.82
N GLU A 8 17.79 3.30 -8.32
CA GLU A 8 16.70 2.42 -8.74
C GLU A 8 15.88 1.94 -7.53
N LEU A 9 16.52 1.67 -6.39
CA LEU A 9 15.84 1.31 -5.14
C LEU A 9 14.88 2.38 -4.62
N LYS A 10 15.10 3.67 -4.92
CA LYS A 10 14.18 4.75 -4.52
C LYS A 10 12.80 4.67 -5.17
N ASN A 11 12.72 3.96 -6.29
CA ASN A 11 11.50 3.73 -7.05
C ASN A 11 11.08 2.26 -6.96
N ALA A 12 11.63 1.48 -6.01
CA ALA A 12 11.28 0.10 -5.84
C ALA A 12 9.81 -0.02 -5.40
N VAL A 13 9.11 -0.95 -6.05
CA VAL A 13 7.71 -1.24 -5.82
C VAL A 13 7.59 -2.72 -5.51
N ALA A 14 6.93 -3.04 -4.41
CA ALA A 14 6.56 -4.39 -4.05
C ALA A 14 5.09 -4.64 -4.43
N GLU A 15 4.81 -5.85 -4.89
CA GLU A 15 3.45 -6.29 -5.20
C GLU A 15 2.88 -7.14 -4.06
N ALA A 16 1.68 -6.80 -3.60
CA ALA A 16 0.98 -7.50 -2.53
C ALA A 16 -0.44 -7.90 -2.98
N PRO A 17 -0.69 -9.20 -3.22
CA PRO A 17 -2.03 -9.66 -3.59
C PRO A 17 -2.98 -9.57 -2.40
N LEU A 18 -4.07 -8.85 -2.58
CA LEU A 18 -5.15 -8.68 -1.62
C LEU A 18 -6.38 -9.45 -2.09
N ASN A 19 -6.97 -10.21 -1.16
CA ASN A 19 -8.26 -10.88 -1.35
C ASN A 19 -8.97 -10.96 0.01
N PHE A 20 -9.97 -10.11 0.23
CA PHE A 20 -10.71 -10.05 1.48
C PHE A 20 -12.14 -9.55 1.25
N ASN A 21 -13.01 -9.82 2.22
CA ASN A 21 -14.39 -9.35 2.20
C ASN A 21 -14.58 -8.26 3.26
N PHE A 22 -15.31 -7.21 2.92
CA PHE A 22 -15.69 -6.13 3.84
C PHE A 22 -17.16 -5.76 3.60
N GLY A 23 -17.99 -5.83 4.64
CA GLY A 23 -19.42 -5.51 4.52
C GLY A 23 -20.20 -6.35 3.51
N GLY A 24 -19.74 -7.57 3.19
CA GLY A 24 -20.32 -8.42 2.15
C GLY A 24 -19.81 -8.16 0.73
N VAL A 25 -18.93 -7.18 0.54
CA VAL A 25 -18.29 -6.85 -0.74
C VAL A 25 -16.89 -7.46 -0.79
N GLN A 26 -16.55 -8.12 -1.90
CA GLN A 26 -15.22 -8.69 -2.10
C GLN A 26 -14.27 -7.66 -2.72
N PHE A 27 -13.11 -7.49 -2.10
CA PHE A 27 -11.98 -6.74 -2.64
C PHE A 27 -10.90 -7.73 -3.05
N LYS A 28 -10.59 -7.76 -4.35
CA LYS A 28 -9.55 -8.61 -4.93
C LYS A 28 -8.75 -7.82 -5.95
N PHE A 29 -7.48 -7.57 -5.64
CA PHE A 29 -6.54 -6.86 -6.49
C PHE A 29 -5.11 -7.04 -5.98
N THR A 30 -4.12 -6.68 -6.79
CA THR A 30 -2.71 -6.63 -6.35
C THR A 30 -2.34 -5.19 -6.05
N ALA A 31 -2.03 -4.88 -4.79
CA ALA A 31 -1.52 -3.58 -4.39
C ALA A 31 -0.08 -3.39 -4.86
N LYS A 32 0.24 -2.19 -5.32
CA LYS A 32 1.60 -1.75 -5.65
C LYS A 32 2.08 -0.81 -4.56
N ILE A 33 3.00 -1.28 -3.75
CA ILE A 33 3.44 -0.63 -2.52
C ILE A 33 4.86 -0.10 -2.73
N LYS A 34 5.05 1.19 -2.48
CA LYS A 34 6.36 1.83 -2.49
C LYS A 34 7.21 1.22 -1.38
N VAL A 35 8.41 0.76 -1.71
CA VAL A 35 9.38 0.31 -0.71
C VAL A 35 10.10 1.53 -0.15
N VAL A 36 10.18 1.61 1.17
CA VAL A 36 10.85 2.70 1.88
C VAL A 36 11.97 2.16 2.78
N ASP A 37 12.87 3.03 3.23
CA ASP A 37 13.89 2.65 4.20
C ASP A 37 13.28 2.46 5.61
N GLU A 38 14.04 1.80 6.48
CA GLU A 38 13.64 1.51 7.86
C GLU A 38 13.28 2.77 8.64
N LYS A 39 14.08 3.84 8.48
CA LYS A 39 13.81 5.13 9.12
C LYS A 39 12.45 5.70 8.72
N THR A 40 12.11 5.67 7.43
CA THR A 40 10.82 6.17 6.93
C THR A 40 9.68 5.30 7.44
N LEU A 41 9.86 3.97 7.50
CA LEU A 41 8.87 3.05 8.06
C LEU A 41 8.63 3.32 9.54
N ASP A 42 9.69 3.53 10.31
CA ASP A 42 9.62 3.90 11.72
C ASP A 42 8.90 5.25 11.88
N ASP A 43 9.24 6.27 11.10
CA ASP A 43 8.58 7.58 11.15
C ASP A 43 7.07 7.51 10.84
N LEU A 44 6.66 6.57 9.97
CA LEU A 44 5.27 6.33 9.61
C LEU A 44 4.49 5.55 10.69
N THR A 45 5.16 4.67 11.43
CA THR A 45 4.52 3.72 12.37
C THR A 45 4.66 4.12 13.84
N SER A 46 5.71 4.87 14.21
CA SER A 46 6.05 5.22 15.59
C SER A 46 5.37 6.48 16.12
N LYS A 47 4.75 7.29 15.24
CA LYS A 47 3.94 8.44 15.67
C LYS A 47 2.79 7.92 16.55
N GLN A 48 2.68 8.41 17.78
CA GLN A 48 1.46 8.25 18.57
C GLN A 48 0.28 8.80 17.75
N GLY A 49 -0.59 7.91 17.26
CA GLY A 49 -1.67 8.26 16.34
C GLY A 49 -1.33 8.15 14.86
N ALA A 50 -0.34 7.33 14.47
CA ALA A 50 -0.08 6.94 13.09
C ALA A 50 -1.40 6.69 12.37
N ASN A 51 -1.72 7.58 11.43
CA ASN A 51 -3.01 7.59 10.79
C ASN A 51 -2.94 6.59 9.64
N ASP A 52 -3.70 5.50 9.73
CA ASP A 52 -3.77 4.48 8.68
C ASP A 52 -4.00 5.11 7.29
N LYS A 53 -4.72 6.24 7.20
CA LYS A 53 -4.90 6.97 5.94
C LYS A 53 -3.59 7.54 5.40
N GLU A 54 -2.74 8.11 6.26
CA GLU A 54 -1.44 8.65 5.87
C GLU A 54 -0.51 7.53 5.40
N ILE A 55 -0.46 6.42 6.14
CA ILE A 55 0.33 5.25 5.76
C ILE A 55 -0.09 4.74 4.37
N VAL A 56 -1.40 4.60 4.13
CA VAL A 56 -1.88 4.14 2.83
C VAL A 56 -1.59 5.15 1.73
N ARG A 57 -1.78 6.46 1.95
CA ARG A 57 -1.47 7.49 0.94
C ARG A 57 0.00 7.52 0.56
N ASP A 58 0.89 7.33 1.53
CA ASP A 58 2.33 7.42 1.30
C ASP A 58 2.91 6.15 0.64
N LEU A 59 2.31 4.99 0.93
CA LEU A 59 2.84 3.69 0.53
C LEU A 59 2.08 3.03 -0.62
N LEU A 60 0.75 3.19 -0.74
CA LEU A 60 -0.04 2.59 -1.81
C LEU A 60 -0.05 3.50 -3.05
N ILE A 61 0.82 3.19 -4.01
CA ILE A 61 1.04 4.01 -5.21
C ILE A 61 0.36 3.45 -6.46
N GLY A 62 -0.38 2.34 -6.32
CA GLY A 62 -1.04 1.69 -7.45
C GLY A 62 -1.77 0.40 -7.05
N TRP A 63 -2.55 -0.13 -7.99
CA TRP A 63 -3.01 -1.51 -7.95
C TRP A 63 -3.17 -2.09 -9.36
N ALA A 64 -3.28 -3.41 -9.45
CA ALA A 64 -3.57 -4.14 -10.68
C ALA A 64 -4.70 -5.15 -10.46
N GLY A 65 -5.50 -5.38 -11.50
CA GLY A 65 -6.57 -6.38 -11.49
C GLY A 65 -7.74 -6.05 -10.56
N PHE A 66 -7.91 -4.77 -10.18
CA PHE A 66 -9.07 -4.35 -9.42
C PHE A 66 -10.27 -4.23 -10.36
N VAL A 67 -11.29 -5.04 -10.13
CA VAL A 67 -12.50 -5.11 -10.94
C VAL A 67 -13.70 -4.72 -10.09
N ASP A 68 -14.50 -3.79 -10.59
CA ASP A 68 -15.79 -3.39 -10.03
C ASP A 68 -16.85 -3.37 -11.14
N ASP A 69 -18.02 -3.95 -10.87
CA ASP A 69 -19.11 -4.14 -11.85
C ASP A 69 -18.63 -4.65 -13.23
N GLY A 70 -17.71 -5.63 -13.22
CA GLY A 70 -17.14 -6.23 -14.44
C GLY A 70 -16.16 -5.34 -15.21
N LYS A 71 -15.84 -4.14 -14.71
CA LYS A 71 -14.91 -3.19 -15.33
C LYS A 71 -13.62 -3.07 -14.53
N GLN A 72 -12.51 -2.86 -15.23
CA GLN A 72 -11.23 -2.57 -14.58
C GLN A 72 -11.26 -1.16 -13.98
N VAL A 73 -10.91 -1.07 -12.70
CA VAL A 73 -10.78 0.19 -11.97
C VAL A 73 -9.31 0.60 -11.97
N PRO A 74 -8.89 1.56 -12.81
CA PRO A 74 -7.53 2.05 -12.78
C PRO A 74 -7.23 2.72 -11.43
N PHE A 75 -5.96 2.73 -11.05
CA PHE A 75 -5.56 3.48 -9.86
C PHE A 75 -5.81 4.98 -10.06
N ALA A 76 -6.55 5.57 -9.14
CA ALA A 76 -6.81 7.00 -9.09
C ALA A 76 -6.87 7.44 -7.63
N THR A 77 -6.32 8.62 -7.34
CA THR A 77 -6.30 9.18 -5.98
C THR A 77 -7.72 9.37 -5.44
N GLU A 78 -8.67 9.79 -6.27
CA GLU A 78 -10.08 9.95 -5.86
C GLU A 78 -10.68 8.63 -5.39
N THR A 79 -10.48 7.54 -6.15
CA THR A 79 -10.93 6.20 -5.77
C THR A 79 -10.24 5.71 -4.49
N LEU A 80 -8.96 6.03 -4.31
CA LEU A 80 -8.27 5.72 -3.06
C LEU A 80 -8.91 6.47 -1.89
N GLU A 81 -9.17 7.77 -2.01
CA GLU A 81 -9.80 8.55 -0.95
C GLU A 81 -11.20 8.02 -0.59
N GLU A 82 -12.00 7.61 -1.58
CA GLU A 82 -13.28 6.94 -1.35
C GLU A 82 -13.13 5.64 -0.54
N MET A 83 -12.12 4.82 -0.85
CA MET A 83 -11.79 3.63 -0.06
C MET A 83 -11.42 3.99 1.39
N LEU A 84 -10.62 5.05 1.58
CA LEU A 84 -10.13 5.48 2.89
C LEU A 84 -11.22 6.11 3.78
N VAL A 85 -12.43 6.35 3.26
CA VAL A 85 -13.60 6.72 4.07
C VAL A 85 -13.99 5.58 5.02
N TYR A 86 -13.78 4.33 4.62
CA TYR A 86 -14.19 3.14 5.39
C TYR A 86 -13.08 2.66 6.34
N PRO A 87 -13.21 2.82 7.67
CA PRO A 87 -12.11 2.57 8.60
C PRO A 87 -11.55 1.14 8.55
N GLY A 88 -12.41 0.13 8.36
CA GLY A 88 -11.96 -1.26 8.26
C GLY A 88 -11.16 -1.55 6.98
N LEU A 89 -11.50 -0.88 5.88
CA LEU A 89 -10.74 -0.95 4.63
C LEU A 89 -9.40 -0.23 4.78
N THR A 90 -9.41 0.98 5.33
CA THR A 90 -8.21 1.76 5.64
C THR A 90 -7.23 0.96 6.49
N ALA A 91 -7.68 0.39 7.61
CA ALA A 91 -6.84 -0.40 8.50
C ALA A 91 -6.27 -1.63 7.78
N ARG A 92 -7.06 -2.32 6.96
CA ARG A 92 -6.61 -3.48 6.19
C ARG A 92 -5.51 -3.12 5.20
N LEU A 93 -5.68 -2.00 4.47
CA LEU A 93 -4.70 -1.52 3.51
C LEU A 93 -3.42 -1.04 4.21
N SER A 94 -3.54 -0.34 5.34
CA SER A 94 -2.42 0.12 6.16
C SER A 94 -1.56 -1.04 6.64
N VAL A 95 -2.20 -2.06 7.22
CA VAL A 95 -1.51 -3.29 7.67
C VAL A 95 -0.80 -3.99 6.51
N GLU A 96 -1.42 -4.08 5.33
CA GLU A 96 -0.77 -4.69 4.17
C GLU A 96 0.43 -3.87 3.68
N CYS A 97 0.34 -2.54 3.70
CA CYS A 97 1.46 -1.65 3.37
C CYS A 97 2.66 -1.90 4.29
N ILE A 98 2.43 -1.97 5.60
CA ILE A 98 3.46 -2.22 6.62
C ILE A 98 4.05 -3.63 6.47
N ASN A 99 3.19 -4.66 6.41
CA ASN A 99 3.62 -6.06 6.28
C ASN A 99 4.44 -6.29 5.00
N THR A 100 4.15 -5.54 3.94
CA THR A 100 4.93 -5.60 2.71
C THR A 100 6.35 -5.09 2.92
N GLN A 101 6.54 -4.02 3.71
CA GLN A 101 7.89 -3.55 4.05
C GLN A 101 8.67 -4.62 4.81
N TYR A 102 8.08 -5.20 5.86
CA TYR A 102 8.75 -6.25 6.63
C TYR A 102 9.09 -7.47 5.76
N ARG A 103 8.18 -7.91 4.88
CA ARG A 103 8.46 -9.03 3.95
C ARG A 103 9.61 -8.73 2.98
N VAL A 104 9.78 -7.48 2.56
CA VAL A 104 10.90 -7.07 1.70
C VAL A 104 12.20 -7.03 2.50
N GLN A 105 12.15 -6.57 3.76
CA GLN A 105 13.31 -6.51 4.65
C GLN A 105 13.78 -7.90 5.13
N GLU A 106 12.86 -8.81 5.47
CA GLU A 106 13.21 -10.16 5.95
C GLU A 106 13.75 -11.10 4.86
N LYS A 107 13.40 -10.84 3.60
CA LYS A 107 13.80 -11.69 2.46
C LYS A 107 15.15 -11.29 1.85
N ASN A 108 15.78 -10.21 2.32
CA ASN A 108 17.03 -9.66 1.80
C ASN A 108 18.05 -9.43 2.92
#